data_AF-A0AAU2AYF1-F1
#
_entry.id   AF-A0AAU2AYF1-F1
#
_cell.length_a   1.000
_cell.length_b   1.000
_cell.length_c   1.000
_cell.angle_alpha   90.00
_cell.angle_beta   90.00
_cell.angle_gamma   90.00
#
_symmetry.space_group_name_H-M   'P 1'
#
loop_
_entity.id
_entity.type
_entity.pdbx_description
1 polymer ?
#
loop_
_entity_poly.entity_id
_entity_poly.type
_entity_poly.pdbx_seq_one_letter_code
_entity_poly.pdbx_strand_id
1 'polypeptide(L)'
;MAAGEGSPTEAAFARQGVVGTWRHESQPQAADTRIAARLEIQPGDPVVHTNYVYLADGEPAQLAESREPMAATGGSLVVLPEAGPHAGIGVADRMALIGIEVGVPVERVTARQASRSEAQTLGVAPAAPVMAIERTYYDHGTSRPVETADIVRLGSRRVAEYGRRPQS
;
A
#
# COMPACT_ATOMS: atom_id res chain seq x y z
N MET A 1 13.42 -4.96 -3.22
CA MET A 1 13.37 -5.22 -1.78
C MET A 1 13.24 -6.72 -1.64
N ALA A 2 14.04 -7.32 -0.76
CA ALA A 2 13.95 -8.75 -0.47
C ALA A 2 12.85 -8.99 0.58
N ALA A 3 12.34 -10.22 0.69
CA ALA A 3 11.44 -10.60 1.78
C ALA A 3 12.12 -10.33 3.15
N GLY A 4 11.38 -9.79 4.12
CA GLY A 4 11.85 -9.57 5.50
C GLY A 4 12.25 -8.13 5.88
N GLU A 5 12.03 -7.12 5.04
CA GLU A 5 12.38 -5.71 5.36
C GLU A 5 11.26 -4.89 6.04
N GLY A 6 10.12 -5.50 6.39
CA GLY A 6 9.02 -4.81 7.06
C GLY A 6 8.13 -4.00 6.12
N SER A 7 7.26 -3.15 6.70
CA SER A 7 6.35 -2.30 5.93
C SER A 7 7.15 -1.32 5.05
N PRO A 8 6.90 -1.25 3.72
CA PRO A 8 7.59 -0.30 2.83
C PRO A 8 7.44 1.16 3.28
N THR A 9 6.33 1.48 3.95
CA THR A 9 6.09 2.82 4.50
C THR A 9 6.90 3.05 5.77
N GLU A 10 7.00 2.06 6.65
CA GLU A 10 7.84 2.13 7.85
C GLU A 10 9.32 2.27 7.49
N ALA A 11 9.82 1.46 6.55
CA ALA A 11 11.17 1.59 6.02
C ALA A 11 11.42 2.94 5.32
N ALA A 12 10.40 3.54 4.71
CA ALA A 12 10.49 4.89 4.15
C ALA A 12 10.56 5.98 5.23
N PHE A 13 9.81 5.84 6.32
CA PHE A 13 9.86 6.79 7.45
C PHE A 13 11.14 6.67 8.26
N ALA A 14 11.61 5.46 8.54
CA ALA A 14 12.88 5.21 9.22
C ALA A 14 14.06 5.83 8.46
N ARG A 15 14.09 5.69 7.12
CA ARG A 15 15.11 6.34 6.26
C ARG A 15 15.06 7.87 6.28
N GLN A 16 13.93 8.45 6.70
CA GLN A 16 13.74 9.88 6.85
C GLN A 16 13.95 10.36 8.30
N GLY A 17 14.30 9.47 9.22
CA GLY A 17 14.50 9.80 10.64
C GLY A 17 13.21 10.12 11.39
N VAL A 18 12.06 9.66 10.89
CA VAL A 18 10.73 9.97 11.41
C VAL A 18 10.12 8.74 12.09
N VAL A 19 9.46 8.94 13.23
CA VAL A 19 8.65 7.87 13.85
C VAL A 19 7.36 7.73 13.06
N GLY A 20 7.29 6.66 12.26
CA GLY A 20 6.11 6.31 11.50
C GLY A 20 5.05 5.66 12.37
N THR A 21 3.87 6.26 12.44
CA THR A 21 2.68 5.59 12.98
C THR A 21 1.60 5.54 11.90
N TRP A 22 0.59 4.69 12.06
CA TRP A 22 -0.55 4.67 11.15
C TRP A 22 -1.86 4.42 11.88
N ARG A 23 -2.91 5.01 11.33
CA ARG A 23 -4.30 4.66 11.63
C ARG A 23 -4.81 3.82 10.47
N HIS A 24 -5.67 2.85 10.76
CA HIS A 24 -6.20 1.96 9.74
C HIS A 24 -7.66 1.58 10.02
N GLU A 25 -8.35 1.17 8.97
CA GLU A 25 -9.66 0.54 9.04
C GLU A 25 -9.73 -0.53 7.95
N SER A 26 -10.01 -1.78 8.33
CA SER A 26 -10.10 -2.92 7.41
C SER A 26 -11.52 -3.44 7.37
N GLN A 27 -12.04 -3.69 6.17
CA GLN A 27 -13.35 -4.32 5.98
C GLN A 27 -13.37 -5.20 4.73
N PRO A 28 -14.13 -6.32 4.74
CA PRO A 28 -14.44 -7.04 3.52
C PRO A 28 -15.27 -6.16 2.57
N GLN A 29 -14.98 -6.23 1.28
CA GLN A 29 -15.73 -5.53 0.24
C GLN A 29 -15.79 -6.38 -1.03
N ALA A 30 -16.83 -6.20 -1.83
CA ALA A 30 -16.86 -6.71 -3.20
C ALA A 30 -15.96 -5.84 -4.10
N ALA A 31 -15.11 -6.46 -4.91
CA ALA A 31 -14.27 -5.75 -5.87
C ALA A 31 -15.14 -5.06 -6.95
N ASP A 32 -14.95 -3.75 -7.13
CA ASP A 32 -15.50 -3.06 -8.29
C ASP A 32 -14.75 -3.43 -9.57
N THR A 33 -15.25 -3.02 -10.74
CA THR A 33 -14.63 -3.36 -12.03
C THR A 33 -13.17 -2.93 -12.15
N ARG A 34 -12.78 -1.79 -11.56
CA ARG A 34 -11.41 -1.27 -11.62
C ARG A 34 -10.47 -2.11 -10.75
N ILE A 35 -10.87 -2.38 -9.52
CA ILE A 35 -10.12 -3.20 -8.58
C ILE A 35 -10.02 -4.64 -9.08
N ALA A 36 -11.12 -5.19 -9.58
CA ALA A 36 -11.16 -6.54 -10.15
C ALA A 36 -10.20 -6.68 -11.34
N ALA A 37 -10.17 -5.69 -12.24
CA ALA A 37 -9.23 -5.67 -13.36
C ALA A 37 -7.77 -5.60 -12.89
N ARG A 38 -7.44 -4.78 -11.89
CA ARG A 38 -6.08 -4.68 -11.33
C ARG A 38 -5.63 -5.94 -10.61
N LEU A 39 -6.57 -6.63 -9.95
CA LEU A 39 -6.33 -7.89 -9.25
C LEU A 39 -6.56 -9.13 -10.14
N GLU A 40 -6.88 -8.96 -11.42
CA GLU A 40 -7.19 -10.06 -12.34
C GLU A 40 -8.21 -11.07 -11.76
N ILE A 41 -9.21 -10.57 -11.03
CA ILE A 41 -10.32 -11.35 -10.44
C ILE A 41 -11.64 -10.93 -11.10
N GLN A 42 -12.74 -11.60 -10.76
CA GLN A 42 -14.05 -11.21 -11.26
C GLN A 42 -14.60 -10.00 -10.48
N PRO A 43 -15.28 -9.04 -11.13
CA PRO A 43 -16.06 -8.04 -10.41
C PRO A 43 -17.04 -8.72 -9.45
N GLY A 44 -17.10 -8.25 -8.22
CA GLY A 44 -17.88 -8.86 -7.15
C GLY A 44 -17.09 -9.83 -6.26
N ASP A 45 -15.92 -10.31 -6.69
CA ASP A 45 -15.10 -11.19 -5.86
C ASP A 45 -14.69 -10.49 -4.55
N PRO A 46 -14.64 -11.22 -3.43
CA PRO A 46 -14.38 -10.63 -2.13
C PRO A 46 -12.91 -10.22 -1.99
N VAL A 47 -12.70 -8.98 -1.54
CA VAL A 47 -11.41 -8.42 -1.17
C VAL A 47 -11.45 -7.92 0.27
N VAL A 48 -10.32 -7.92 0.95
CA VAL A 48 -10.13 -7.10 2.16
C VAL A 48 -9.65 -5.73 1.72
N HIS A 49 -10.43 -4.70 2.04
CA HIS A 49 -10.09 -3.32 1.79
C HIS A 49 -9.61 -2.69 3.10
N THR A 50 -8.36 -2.21 3.11
CA THR A 50 -7.79 -1.48 4.24
C THR A 50 -7.44 -0.05 3.87
N ASN A 51 -8.05 0.90 4.56
CA ASN A 51 -7.68 2.31 4.50
C ASN A 51 -6.58 2.60 5.52
N TYR A 52 -5.58 3.38 5.13
CA TYR A 52 -4.46 3.79 5.97
C TYR A 52 -4.26 5.30 5.92
N VAL A 53 -4.04 5.89 7.10
CA VAL A 53 -3.48 7.23 7.26
C VAL A 53 -2.14 7.07 7.97
N TYR A 54 -1.06 7.30 7.22
CA TYR A 54 0.30 7.25 7.73
C TYR A 54 0.72 8.62 8.24
N LEU A 55 1.26 8.65 9.45
CA LEU A 55 1.65 9.87 10.15
C LEU A 55 3.18 9.93 10.26
N ALA A 56 3.71 11.12 9.98
CA ALA A 56 5.09 11.50 10.22
C ALA A 56 5.08 12.49 11.39
N ASP A 57 5.70 12.14 12.52
CA ASP A 57 5.72 12.97 13.73
C ASP A 57 4.33 13.41 14.20
N GLY A 58 3.34 12.51 14.06
CA GLY A 58 1.94 12.76 14.43
C GLY A 58 1.12 13.50 13.37
N GLU A 59 1.72 13.95 12.27
CA GLU A 59 1.05 14.66 11.19
C GLU A 59 0.78 13.76 9.97
N PRO A 60 -0.43 13.75 9.38
CA PRO A 60 -0.73 12.98 8.18
C PRO A 60 0.23 13.30 7.02
N ALA A 61 0.93 12.27 6.53
CA ALA A 61 1.95 12.42 5.49
C ALA A 61 1.64 11.61 4.22
N GLN A 62 0.82 10.56 4.35
CA GLN A 62 0.48 9.67 3.25
C GLN A 62 -0.85 8.97 3.54
N LEU A 63 -1.64 8.78 2.49
CA LEU A 63 -2.84 7.95 2.51
C LEU A 63 -2.56 6.70 1.68
N ALA A 64 -3.15 5.58 2.06
CA ALA A 64 -3.19 4.41 1.20
C ALA A 64 -4.50 3.68 1.35
N GLU A 65 -5.00 3.12 0.26
CA GLU A 65 -6.14 2.24 0.24
C GLU A 65 -5.74 0.92 -0.43
N SER A 66 -5.51 -0.11 0.37
CA SER A 66 -5.04 -1.43 -0.07
C SER A 66 -6.20 -2.40 -0.27
N ARG A 67 -6.14 -3.22 -1.31
CA ARG A 67 -7.07 -4.32 -1.57
C ARG A 67 -6.31 -5.62 -1.76
N GLU A 68 -6.68 -6.62 -0.98
CA GLU A 68 -6.14 -7.98 -1.06
C GLU A 68 -7.27 -8.96 -1.39
N PRO A 69 -7.15 -9.79 -2.44
CA PRO A 69 -8.17 -10.77 -2.78
C PRO A 69 -8.27 -11.83 -1.68
N MET A 70 -9.49 -12.07 -1.18
CA MET A 70 -9.71 -13.10 -0.15
C MET A 70 -9.45 -14.52 -0.67
N ALA A 71 -9.41 -14.72 -1.99
CA ALA A 71 -8.91 -15.96 -2.59
C ALA A 71 -7.44 -16.25 -2.24
N ALA A 72 -6.62 -15.21 -2.02
CA ALA A 72 -5.23 -15.36 -1.58
C ALA A 72 -5.11 -15.43 -0.05
N THR A 73 -5.81 -14.54 0.68
CA THR A 73 -5.57 -14.36 2.13
C THR A 73 -6.66 -14.91 3.04
N GLY A 74 -7.87 -15.16 2.53
CA GLY A 74 -9.09 -15.38 3.32
C GLY A 74 -9.08 -16.60 4.24
N GLY A 75 -8.29 -17.63 3.91
CA GLY A 75 -8.14 -18.84 4.71
C GLY A 75 -7.04 -18.78 5.77
N SER A 76 -6.44 -17.61 5.99
CA SER A 76 -5.21 -17.45 6.79
C SER A 76 -5.35 -16.43 7.92
N LEU A 77 -4.39 -16.46 8.85
CA LEU A 77 -4.30 -15.49 9.93
C LEU A 77 -3.85 -14.09 9.48
N VAL A 78 -3.43 -13.93 8.22
CA VAL A 78 -2.98 -12.64 7.66
C VAL A 78 -4.08 -11.90 6.89
N VAL A 79 -5.30 -12.47 6.80
CA VAL A 79 -6.44 -11.89 6.08
C VAL A 79 -6.78 -10.45 6.51
N LEU A 80 -6.60 -10.14 7.79
CA LEU A 80 -6.74 -8.78 8.31
C LEU A 80 -5.33 -8.24 8.58
N PRO A 81 -4.81 -7.31 7.74
CA PRO A 81 -3.42 -6.86 7.80
C PRO A 81 -2.93 -6.37 9.18
N GLU A 82 -3.84 -5.83 9.97
CA GLU A 82 -3.55 -5.14 11.23
C GLU A 82 -4.15 -5.87 12.45
N ALA A 83 -4.60 -7.11 12.29
CA ALA A 83 -5.15 -7.91 13.38
C ALA A 83 -4.35 -9.20 13.60
N GLY A 84 -4.44 -9.73 14.83
CA GLY A 84 -3.83 -11.00 15.18
C GLY A 84 -2.30 -10.93 15.36
N PRO A 85 -1.62 -12.09 15.39
CA PRO A 85 -0.21 -12.21 15.79
C PRO A 85 0.78 -11.62 14.78
N HIS A 86 0.30 -11.27 13.58
CA HIS A 86 1.11 -10.75 12.48
C HIS A 86 0.74 -9.30 12.12
N ALA A 87 0.02 -8.61 13.00
CA ALA A 87 -0.37 -7.22 12.80
C ALA A 87 0.85 -6.31 12.58
N GLY A 88 0.72 -5.37 11.64
CA GLY A 88 1.70 -4.32 11.39
C GLY A 88 2.91 -4.71 10.54
N ILE A 89 3.08 -6.00 10.19
CA ILE A 89 4.12 -6.40 9.24
C ILE A 89 3.68 -6.09 7.80
N GLY A 90 4.62 -5.80 6.91
CA GLY A 90 4.33 -5.39 5.53
C GLY A 90 3.63 -6.46 4.68
N VAL A 91 3.04 -6.06 3.55
CA VAL A 91 2.38 -6.98 2.60
C VAL A 91 3.29 -8.14 2.23
N ALA A 92 4.56 -7.86 1.88
CA ALA A 92 5.50 -8.90 1.46
C ALA A 92 5.73 -9.96 2.54
N ASP A 93 5.91 -9.53 3.78
CA ASP A 93 6.15 -10.43 4.91
C ASP A 93 4.88 -11.24 5.25
N ARG A 94 3.69 -10.60 5.18
CA ARG A 94 2.42 -11.32 5.34
C ARG A 94 2.20 -12.37 4.26
N MET A 95 2.48 -12.05 3.00
CA MET A 95 2.35 -12.98 1.89
C MET A 95 3.33 -14.16 2.04
N ALA A 96 4.56 -13.90 2.50
CA ALA A 96 5.54 -14.96 2.76
C ALA A 96 5.07 -15.96 3.83
N LEU A 97 4.34 -15.51 4.87
CA LEU A 97 3.79 -16.39 5.91
C LEU A 97 2.77 -17.42 5.37
N ILE A 98 2.16 -17.14 4.22
CA ILE A 98 1.22 -18.06 3.54
C ILE A 98 1.82 -18.70 2.30
N GLY A 99 3.15 -18.66 2.15
CA GLY A 99 3.88 -19.29 1.06
C GLY A 99 3.84 -18.53 -0.27
N ILE A 100 3.41 -17.26 -0.26
CA ILE A 100 3.40 -16.40 -1.45
C ILE A 100 4.63 -15.50 -1.39
N GLU A 101 5.59 -15.72 -2.29
CA GLU A 101 6.74 -14.85 -2.43
C GLU A 101 6.39 -13.68 -3.37
N VAL A 102 6.56 -12.45 -2.88
CA VAL A 102 6.40 -11.24 -3.68
C VAL A 102 7.70 -10.45 -3.72
N GLY A 103 7.97 -9.82 -4.85
CA GLY A 103 9.18 -9.06 -5.08
C GLY A 103 8.98 -7.55 -4.93
N VAL A 104 9.66 -6.80 -5.82
CA VAL A 104 9.41 -5.36 -5.96
C VAL A 104 8.03 -5.18 -6.60
N PRO A 105 7.14 -4.35 -6.02
CA PRO A 105 5.85 -4.09 -6.61
C PRO A 105 5.99 -3.28 -7.89
N VAL A 106 5.02 -3.41 -8.78
CA VAL A 106 4.88 -2.50 -9.93
C VAL A 106 4.13 -1.26 -9.47
N GLU A 107 4.68 -0.09 -9.76
CA GLU A 107 4.10 1.20 -9.41
C GLU A 107 3.86 2.05 -10.66
N ARG A 108 2.63 2.53 -10.84
CA ARG A 108 2.29 3.57 -11.81
C ARG A 108 2.14 4.88 -11.07
N VAL A 109 3.01 5.84 -11.37
CA VAL A 109 3.09 7.12 -10.64
C VAL A 109 2.59 8.25 -11.52
N THR A 110 1.69 9.06 -10.97
CA THR A 110 1.16 10.26 -11.62
C THR A 110 1.20 11.45 -10.66
N ALA A 111 1.21 12.66 -11.23
CA ALA A 111 0.98 13.89 -10.48
C ALA A 111 -0.45 14.35 -10.74
N ARG A 112 -1.17 14.72 -9.68
CA ARG A 112 -2.52 15.30 -9.80
C ARG A 112 -2.81 16.23 -8.62
N GLN A 113 -3.95 16.90 -8.69
CA GLN A 113 -4.49 17.63 -7.54
C GLN A 113 -5.10 16.64 -6.54
N ALA A 114 -4.93 16.94 -5.24
CA ALA A 114 -5.63 16.22 -4.18
C ALA A 114 -7.15 16.41 -4.32
N SER A 115 -7.90 15.33 -4.11
CA SER A 115 -9.34 15.43 -3.92
C SER A 115 -9.65 16.22 -2.64
N ARG A 116 -10.90 16.65 -2.47
CA ARG A 116 -11.31 17.38 -1.25
C ARG A 116 -11.10 16.53 0.01
N SER A 117 -11.45 15.24 -0.03
CA SER A 117 -11.29 14.33 1.10
C SER A 117 -9.81 14.08 1.41
N GLU A 118 -8.99 13.87 0.39
CA GLU A 118 -7.54 13.70 0.56
C GLU A 118 -6.91 14.94 1.18
N ALA A 119 -7.23 16.13 0.67
CA ALA A 119 -6.70 17.39 1.18
C ALA A 119 -7.10 17.63 2.64
N GLN A 120 -8.35 17.31 2.99
CA GLN A 120 -8.84 17.39 4.36
C GLN A 120 -8.09 16.43 5.29
N THR A 121 -7.98 15.15 4.93
CA THR A 121 -7.29 14.15 5.75
C THR A 121 -5.79 14.45 5.87
N LEU A 122 -5.17 15.00 4.83
CA LEU A 122 -3.77 15.40 4.82
C LEU A 122 -3.49 16.76 5.49
N GLY A 123 -4.52 17.50 5.90
CA GLY A 123 -4.36 18.82 6.52
C GLY A 123 -3.74 19.87 5.58
N VAL A 124 -4.02 19.79 4.27
CA VAL A 124 -3.47 20.69 3.25
C VAL A 124 -4.55 21.50 2.53
N ALA A 125 -4.11 22.54 1.81
CA ALA A 125 -5.01 23.34 0.99
C ALA A 125 -5.72 22.46 -0.07
N PRO A 126 -6.99 22.75 -0.41
CA PRO A 126 -7.68 22.08 -1.50
C PRO A 126 -6.87 22.11 -2.79
N ALA A 127 -6.92 21.02 -3.56
CA ALA A 127 -6.19 20.87 -4.82
C ALA A 127 -4.65 21.00 -4.71
N ALA A 128 -4.07 20.83 -3.51
CA ALA A 128 -2.62 20.71 -3.35
C ALA A 128 -2.05 19.62 -4.27
N PRO A 129 -0.84 19.82 -4.84
CA PRO A 129 -0.22 18.82 -5.71
C PRO A 129 0.17 17.57 -4.92
N VAL A 130 -0.25 16.42 -5.42
CA VAL A 130 0.05 15.10 -4.85
C VAL A 130 0.69 14.19 -5.87
N MET A 131 1.52 13.29 -5.37
CA MET A 131 1.96 12.10 -6.09
C MET A 131 0.94 11.00 -5.81
N ALA A 132 0.26 10.54 -6.86
CA ALA A 132 -0.69 9.44 -6.81
C ALA A 132 -0.04 8.20 -7.42
N ILE A 133 -0.01 7.11 -6.65
CA ILE A 133 0.70 5.88 -6.97
C ILE A 133 -0.30 4.73 -6.95
N GLU A 134 -0.44 4.06 -8.09
CA GLU A 134 -1.09 2.76 -8.17
C GLU A 134 -0.02 1.69 -8.00
N ARG A 135 -0.06 0.96 -6.89
CA ARG A 135 0.88 -0.13 -6.59
C ARG A 135 0.20 -1.48 -6.75
N THR A 136 0.94 -2.48 -7.23
CA THR A 136 0.49 -3.87 -7.26
C THR A 136 1.64 -4.81 -6.93
N TYR A 137 1.44 -5.72 -5.97
CA TYR A 137 2.33 -6.84 -5.71
C TYR A 137 1.86 -8.08 -6.48
N TYR A 138 2.82 -8.85 -6.99
CA TYR A 138 2.59 -10.08 -7.73
C TYR A 138 3.26 -11.25 -7.03
N ASP A 139 2.57 -12.37 -6.99
CA ASP A 139 3.14 -13.67 -6.64
C ASP A 139 4.15 -14.09 -7.71
N HIS A 140 5.38 -14.35 -7.31
CA HIS A 140 6.43 -14.82 -8.21
C HIS A 140 6.13 -16.18 -8.85
N GLY A 141 5.47 -17.08 -8.12
CA GLY A 141 5.18 -18.43 -8.60
C GLY A 141 4.09 -18.47 -9.66
N THR A 142 3.08 -17.62 -9.53
CA THR A 142 1.89 -17.63 -10.41
C THR A 142 1.77 -16.41 -11.31
N SER A 143 2.58 -15.38 -11.09
CA SER A 143 2.46 -14.05 -11.71
C SER A 143 1.09 -13.37 -11.49
N ARG A 144 0.30 -13.84 -10.52
CA ARG A 144 -1.00 -13.25 -10.19
C ARG A 144 -0.82 -12.10 -9.20
N PRO A 145 -1.59 -11.01 -9.35
CA PRO A 145 -1.59 -9.93 -8.37
C PRO A 145 -2.21 -10.40 -7.05
N VAL A 146 -1.54 -10.07 -5.94
CA VAL A 146 -1.94 -10.48 -4.57
C VAL A 146 -2.28 -9.31 -3.67
N GLU A 147 -1.94 -8.10 -4.09
CA GLU A 147 -2.37 -6.86 -3.47
C GLU A 147 -2.37 -5.77 -4.53
N THR A 148 -3.32 -4.83 -4.39
CA THR A 148 -3.24 -3.57 -5.10
C THR A 148 -3.61 -2.41 -4.20
N ALA A 149 -2.86 -1.31 -4.29
CA ALA A 149 -3.11 -0.11 -3.50
C ALA A 149 -3.17 1.16 -4.36
N ASP A 150 -4.00 2.09 -3.91
CA ASP A 150 -3.93 3.50 -4.29
C ASP A 150 -3.24 4.26 -3.16
N ILE A 151 -2.13 4.93 -3.45
CA ILE A 151 -1.33 5.66 -2.45
C ILE A 151 -1.25 7.12 -2.85
N VAL A 152 -1.50 8.01 -1.89
CA VAL A 152 -1.41 9.46 -2.08
C VAL A 152 -0.35 10.01 -1.15
N ARG A 153 0.62 10.73 -1.73
CA ARG A 153 1.68 11.42 -0.97
C ARG A 153 1.72 12.90 -1.35
N LEU A 154 2.05 13.76 -0.38
CA LEU A 154 2.23 15.19 -0.63
C LEU A 154 3.42 15.43 -1.58
N GLY A 155 3.15 15.99 -2.77
CA GLY A 155 4.16 16.23 -3.79
C GLY A 155 5.20 17.26 -3.36
N SER A 156 4.79 18.25 -2.56
CA SER A 156 5.69 19.30 -2.03
C SER A 156 6.72 18.80 -1.02
N ARG A 157 6.59 17.57 -0.51
CA ARG A 157 7.45 16.99 0.54
C ARG A 157 8.16 15.72 0.12
N ARG A 158 8.04 15.30 -1.14
CA ARG A 158 8.53 14.00 -1.62
C ARG A 158 9.34 14.14 -2.90
N VAL A 159 10.42 13.37 -2.94
CA VAL A 159 11.26 13.17 -4.14
C VAL A 159 11.26 11.67 -4.42
N ALA A 160 11.08 11.30 -5.68
CA ALA A 160 11.28 9.93 -6.15
C ALA A 160 12.60 9.86 -6.93
N GLU A 161 13.51 8.98 -6.51
CA GLU A 161 14.77 8.69 -7.21
C GLU A 161 14.63 7.33 -7.92
N TYR A 162 14.91 7.28 -9.22
CA TYR A 162 14.84 6.07 -10.03
C TYR A 162 16.21 5.72 -10.59
N GLY A 163 16.54 4.43 -10.58
CA GLY A 163 17.83 3.90 -11.02
C GLY A 163 18.73 3.46 -9.87
N ARG A 164 19.97 3.09 -10.20
CA ARG A 164 21.01 2.77 -9.21
C ARG A 164 22.16 3.72 -9.41
N ARG A 165 22.68 4.28 -8.32
CA ARG A 165 23.95 5.02 -8.37
C ARG A 165 25.08 4.04 -8.71
N PRO A 166 26.06 4.43 -9.55
CA PRO A 166 27.25 3.62 -9.77
C PRO A 166 27.94 3.32 -8.44
N GLN A 167 28.46 2.11 -8.27
CA GLN A 167 29.38 1.82 -7.16
C GLN A 167 30.77 2.32 -7.57
N SER A 168 31.34 3.22 -6.75
CA SER A 168 32.75 3.60 -6.83
C SER A 168 33.65 2.53 -6.21
#